data_AF-A0AAP6DCA9-F1
#
_entry.id   AF-A0AAP6DCA9-F1
#
_cell.length_a   1.000
_cell.length_b   1.000
_cell.length_c   1.000
_cell.angle_alpha   90.00
_cell.angle_beta   90.00
_cell.angle_gamma   90.00
#
_symmetry.space_group_name_H-M   'P 1'
#
loop_
_entity.id
_entity.type
_entity.pdbx_description
1 polymer ?
#
loop_
_entity_poly.entity_id
_entity_poly.type
_entity_poly.pdbx_seq_one_letter_code
_entity_poly.pdbx_strand_id
1 'polypeptide(L)' 'YKPTQASKVVSQIAKPDMSSEQLIREALKSMV' A
#
# COMPACT_ATOMS: atom_id res chain seq x y z
N TYR A 1 -6.82 -0.67 -8.61
CA TYR A 1 -6.30 0.71 -8.69
C TYR A 1 -5.43 0.87 -9.92
N LYS A 2 -5.43 2.04 -10.58
CA LYS A 2 -4.50 2.29 -11.70
C LYS A 2 -3.06 2.06 -11.20
N PRO A 3 -2.15 1.48 -12.01
CA PRO A 3 -0.79 1.15 -11.56
C PRO A 3 -0.09 2.30 -10.85
N THR A 4 -0.20 3.51 -11.41
CA THR A 4 0.36 4.75 -10.85
C THR A 4 -0.16 5.08 -9.45
N GLN A 5 -1.46 4.88 -9.22
CA GLN A 5 -2.09 5.15 -7.93
C GLN A 5 -1.68 4.10 -6.88
N ALA A 6 -1.64 2.83 -7.26
CA ALA A 6 -1.23 1.75 -6.37
C ALA A 6 0.23 1.91 -5.95
N SER A 7 1.14 2.15 -6.90
CA SER A 7 2.56 2.36 -6.61
C SER A 7 2.81 3.55 -5.70
N LYS A 8 2.06 4.66 -5.89
CA LYS A 8 2.16 5.85 -5.05
C LYS A 8 1.75 5.58 -3.60
N VAL A 9 0.66 4.85 -3.39
CA VAL A 9 0.15 4.57 -2.04
C VAL A 9 1.02 3.53 -1.35
N VAL A 10 1.42 2.47 -2.05
CA VAL A 10 2.33 1.45 -1.52
C VAL A 10 3.66 2.06 -1.06
N SER A 11 4.25 2.98 -1.85
CA SER A 11 5.52 3.62 -1.49
C SER A 11 5.44 4.53 -0.25
N GLN A 12 4.26 5.08 0.05
CA GLN A 12 4.05 5.91 1.24
C GLN A 12 3.92 5.10 2.53
N ILE A 13 3.49 3.85 2.41
CA ILE A 13 3.12 3.03 3.57
C ILE A 13 4.16 1.94 3.84
N ALA A 14 4.90 1.51 2.81
CA ALA A 14 5.90 0.46 2.87
C ALA A 14 6.92 0.66 4.00
N LYS A 15 7.13 -0.41 4.78
CA LYS A 15 8.08 -0.49 5.88
C LYS A 15 8.82 -1.84 5.79
N PRO A 16 10.09 -1.93 6.23
CA PRO A 16 10.91 -3.13 6.05
C PRO A 16 10.32 -4.40 6.68
N ASP A 17 9.58 -4.28 7.79
CA ASP A 17 9.02 -5.41 8.54
C ASP A 17 7.55 -5.72 8.23
N MET A 18 6.95 -5.09 7.20
CA MET A 18 5.58 -5.42 6.84
C MET A 18 5.50 -6.64 5.94
N SER A 19 4.55 -7.53 6.25
CA SER A 19 4.16 -8.59 5.33
C SER A 19 3.39 -8.02 4.14
N SER A 20 3.37 -8.75 3.02
CA SER A 20 2.61 -8.37 1.83
C SER A 20 1.12 -8.16 2.13
N GLU A 21 0.54 -8.96 3.02
CA GLU A 21 -0.86 -8.81 3.45
C GLU A 21 -1.10 -7.56 4.27
N GLN A 22 -0.18 -7.20 5.17
CA GLN A 22 -0.26 -5.96 5.93
C GLN A 22 -0.16 -4.75 5.00
N LEU A 23 0.80 -4.78 4.05
CA LEU A 23 0.99 -3.75 3.05
C LEU A 23 -0.28 -3.53 2.20
N ILE A 24 -0.89 -4.61 1.72
CA ILE A 24 -2.12 -4.55 0.92
C ILE A 24 -3.29 -4.02 1.77
N ARG A 25 -3.46 -4.50 3.01
CA ARG A 25 -4.53 -4.04 3.90
C ARG A 25 -4.45 -2.55 4.19
N GLU A 26 -3.27 -2.05 4.53
CA GLU A 26 -3.06 -0.64 4.84
C GLU A 26 -3.19 0.24 3.58
N ALA A 27 -2.71 -0.23 2.43
CA ALA A 27 -2.89 0.48 1.15
C ALA A 27 -4.37 0.64 0.78
N LEU A 28 -5.18 -0.41 0.97
CA LEU A 28 -6.63 -0.35 0.74
C LEU A 28 -7.33 0.61 1.71
N LYS A 29 -6.89 0.66 2.97
CA LYS A 29 -7.46 1.53 4.00
C LYS A 29 -7.20 3.01 3.73
N SER A 30 -6.06 3.34 3.12
CA SER A 30 -5.66 4.71 2.75
C SER A 30 -6.38 5.24 1.49
N MET A 31 -7.14 4.38 0.80
CA MET A 31 -7.84 4.69 -0.44
C MET A 31 -9.36 4.88 -0.28
N VAL A 32 -9.87 4.78 0.95
CA VAL A 32 -11.27 5.03 1.36
C VAL A 32 -11.37 6.34 2.11
#